data_AF-A0A7X3UCS1-F1
#
_entry.id   AF-A0A7X3UCS1-F1
#
_cell.length_a   1.000
_cell.length_b   1.000
_cell.length_c   1.000
_cell.angle_alpha   90.00
_cell.angle_beta   90.00
_cell.angle_gamma   90.00
#
_symmetry.space_group_name_H-M   'P 1'
#
loop_
_entity.id
_entity.type
_entity.pdbx_description
1 polymer ?
#
loop_
_entity_poly.entity_id
_entity_poly.type
_entity_poly.pdbx_seq_one_letter_code
_entity_poly.pdbx_strand_id
1 'polypeptide(L)'
;MAQKEADRKRALDLALSQIEKQYGSGAIMKMGEATANMTVDAISTGSLSLDIALGIGGIPRGRVTEIYGPESAGKSTLAQHVIAQAQRDGGAVAYIDVEHALDPSYAQDLGINTEDLLISQPDTGEQALEICEALVRSNAIDCIVVDSVAALVPRAEIEGEMGDAHVGLQARLMSQALRKLTATISRTSTAVIFINQLREKVGVVFGNPEVTPGGRALKFYSSVRIELRGIESIKKGTTVMGRRVRAKIVKNKVAAPFRTAEFDIMFTPPRGISRTADVVDLGAESGILTKSGAFYSYGDLRIGQGREAAKAFLYENLDILEAIERDLRLEAGLPVEDSAEAAGDSVETAMAAGGA
;
A
#
# COMPACT_ATOMS: atom_id res chain seq x y z
N MET A 1 -36.38 -39.57 -6.96
CA MET A 1 -35.20 -38.78 -6.58
C MET A 1 -34.76 -37.87 -7.72
N ALA A 2 -34.43 -38.40 -8.90
CA ALA A 2 -33.98 -37.61 -10.06
C ALA A 2 -34.95 -36.49 -10.52
N GLN A 3 -36.27 -36.75 -10.52
CA GLN A 3 -37.27 -35.73 -10.88
C GLN A 3 -37.26 -34.52 -9.93
N LYS A 4 -37.15 -34.79 -8.62
CA LYS A 4 -37.13 -33.76 -7.56
C LYS A 4 -35.87 -32.89 -7.63
N GLU A 5 -34.78 -33.48 -8.09
CA GLU A 5 -33.50 -32.79 -8.30
C GLU A 5 -33.53 -31.92 -9.56
N ALA A 6 -34.13 -32.41 -10.64
CA ALA A 6 -34.36 -31.64 -11.87
C ALA A 6 -35.30 -30.43 -11.63
N ASP A 7 -36.37 -30.62 -10.86
CA ASP A 7 -37.32 -29.54 -10.53
C ASP A 7 -36.67 -28.49 -9.62
N ARG A 8 -35.84 -28.91 -8.65
CA ARG A 8 -35.06 -27.99 -7.81
C ARG A 8 -34.06 -27.19 -8.62
N LYS A 9 -33.38 -27.82 -9.59
CA LYS A 9 -32.43 -27.14 -10.47
C LYS A 9 -33.13 -26.11 -11.35
N ARG A 10 -34.27 -26.45 -11.96
CA ARG A 10 -35.07 -25.48 -12.74
C ARG A 10 -35.54 -24.29 -11.91
N ALA A 11 -36.04 -24.54 -10.70
CA ALA A 11 -36.47 -23.47 -9.80
C ALA A 11 -35.30 -22.55 -9.41
N LEU A 12 -34.12 -23.12 -9.16
CA LEU A 12 -32.89 -22.37 -8.90
C LEU A 12 -32.47 -21.53 -10.11
N ASP A 13 -32.41 -22.11 -11.31
CA ASP A 13 -32.00 -21.42 -12.53
C ASP A 13 -32.95 -20.26 -12.88
N LEU A 14 -34.25 -20.44 -12.64
CA LEU A 14 -35.26 -19.39 -12.82
C LEU A 14 -35.09 -18.25 -11.81
N ALA A 15 -34.82 -18.58 -10.54
CA ALA A 15 -34.54 -17.58 -9.50
C ALA A 15 -33.25 -16.81 -9.80
N LEU A 16 -32.17 -17.49 -10.23
CA LEU A 16 -30.92 -16.85 -10.63
C LEU A 16 -31.14 -15.89 -11.81
N SER A 17 -31.87 -16.32 -12.84
CA SER A 17 -32.19 -15.49 -14.00
C SER A 17 -33.04 -14.26 -13.63
N GLN A 18 -33.98 -14.41 -12.69
CA GLN A 18 -34.77 -13.28 -12.18
C GLN A 18 -33.90 -12.28 -11.41
N ILE A 19 -32.98 -12.78 -10.58
CA ILE A 19 -32.04 -11.93 -9.83
C ILE A 19 -31.14 -11.16 -10.81
N GLU A 20 -30.54 -11.81 -11.81
CA GLU A 20 -29.71 -11.13 -12.80
C GLU A 20 -30.50 -10.10 -13.63
N LYS A 21 -31.74 -10.42 -14.02
CA LYS A 21 -32.59 -9.48 -14.75
C LYS A 21 -32.96 -8.25 -13.91
N GLN A 22 -33.16 -8.42 -12.61
CA GLN A 22 -33.59 -7.34 -11.72
C GLN A 22 -32.43 -6.49 -11.20
N TYR A 23 -31.27 -7.09 -10.98
CA TYR A 23 -30.12 -6.46 -10.31
C TYR A 23 -28.87 -6.32 -11.18
N GLY A 24 -28.91 -6.82 -12.43
CA GLY A 24 -27.82 -6.76 -13.40
C GLY A 24 -27.01 -8.05 -13.49
N SER A 25 -26.28 -8.20 -14.60
CA SER A 25 -25.34 -9.32 -14.80
C SER A 25 -24.28 -9.34 -13.70
N GLY A 26 -24.04 -10.51 -13.11
CA GLY A 26 -23.08 -10.66 -12.01
C GLY A 26 -23.62 -10.33 -10.61
N ALA A 27 -24.91 -9.99 -10.47
CA ALA A 27 -25.54 -9.78 -9.16
C ALA A 27 -25.56 -11.05 -8.28
N ILE A 28 -25.51 -12.24 -8.91
CA ILE A 28 -25.36 -13.52 -8.23
C ILE A 28 -24.56 -14.46 -9.12
N MET A 29 -23.54 -15.12 -8.57
CA MET A 29 -22.67 -16.05 -9.30
C MET A 29 -22.30 -17.23 -8.42
N LYS A 30 -21.92 -18.35 -9.03
CA LYS A 30 -21.32 -19.46 -8.27
C LYS A 30 -19.93 -19.05 -7.80
N MET A 31 -19.58 -19.42 -6.57
CA MET A 31 -18.29 -19.04 -5.97
C MET A 31 -17.10 -19.48 -6.82
N GLY A 32 -17.12 -20.67 -7.43
CA GLY A 32 -16.04 -21.14 -8.32
C GLY A 32 -15.86 -20.29 -9.58
N GLU A 33 -16.95 -19.80 -10.16
CA GLU A 33 -16.94 -18.87 -11.30
C GLU A 33 -16.49 -17.46 -10.87
N ALA A 34 -16.84 -17.04 -9.65
CA ALA A 34 -16.41 -15.76 -9.08
C ALA A 34 -14.90 -15.75 -8.77
N THR A 35 -14.34 -16.84 -8.23
CA THR A 35 -12.91 -16.95 -7.90
C THR A 35 -12.00 -16.92 -9.13
N ALA A 36 -12.45 -17.39 -10.29
CA ALA A 36 -11.68 -17.32 -11.54
C ALA A 36 -11.52 -15.88 -12.05
N ASN A 37 -12.44 -14.98 -11.67
CA ASN A 37 -12.44 -13.56 -12.05
C ASN A 37 -12.01 -12.62 -10.90
N MET A 38 -11.61 -13.16 -9.74
CA MET A 38 -11.23 -12.40 -8.54
C MET A 38 -9.73 -12.47 -8.24
N THR A 39 -8.88 -12.32 -9.25
CA THR A 39 -7.49 -11.90 -9.00
C THR A 39 -7.55 -10.46 -8.48
N VAL A 40 -7.11 -10.26 -7.24
CA VAL A 40 -7.07 -8.92 -6.66
C VAL A 40 -5.81 -8.23 -7.16
N ASP A 41 -5.98 -7.31 -8.11
CA ASP A 41 -4.88 -6.49 -8.59
C ASP A 41 -4.33 -5.61 -7.46
N ALA A 42 -3.04 -5.31 -7.54
CA ALA A 42 -2.33 -4.55 -6.54
C ALA A 42 -1.54 -3.39 -7.17
N ILE A 43 -1.24 -2.38 -6.35
CA ILE A 43 -0.30 -1.30 -6.67
C ILE A 43 0.92 -1.50 -5.77
N SER A 44 2.12 -1.58 -6.34
CA SER A 44 3.35 -1.73 -5.54
C SER A 44 3.45 -0.64 -4.48
N THR A 45 3.97 -1.02 -3.31
CA THR A 45 4.21 -0.08 -2.22
C THR A 45 5.50 0.71 -2.37
N GLY A 46 6.33 0.36 -3.37
CA GLY A 46 7.70 0.85 -3.51
C GLY A 46 8.70 0.18 -2.57
N SER A 47 8.25 -0.72 -1.69
CA SER A 47 9.07 -1.63 -0.90
C SER A 47 8.75 -3.07 -1.28
N LEU A 48 9.74 -3.78 -1.83
CA LEU A 48 9.59 -5.17 -2.22
C LEU A 48 9.29 -6.07 -1.01
N SER A 49 9.93 -5.82 0.14
CA SER A 49 9.65 -6.60 1.34
C SER A 49 8.20 -6.41 1.81
N LEU A 50 7.64 -5.21 1.71
CA LEU A 50 6.24 -4.97 2.04
C LEU A 50 5.29 -5.58 1.01
N ASP A 51 5.61 -5.53 -0.27
CA ASP A 51 4.81 -6.16 -1.34
C ASP A 51 4.70 -7.69 -1.13
N ILE A 52 5.81 -8.34 -0.76
CA ILE A 52 5.87 -9.76 -0.40
C ILE A 52 5.11 -10.05 0.90
N ALA A 53 5.26 -9.19 1.91
CA ALA A 53 4.54 -9.34 3.16
C ALA A 53 3.01 -9.19 2.96
N LEU A 54 2.56 -8.34 2.04
CA LEU A 54 1.15 -8.20 1.66
C LEU A 54 0.62 -9.42 0.90
N GLY A 55 1.50 -10.18 0.25
CA GLY A 55 1.22 -11.48 -0.36
C GLY A 55 0.51 -11.44 -1.72
N ILE A 56 0.09 -10.25 -2.15
CA ILE A 56 -0.50 -10.01 -3.48
C ILE A 56 0.35 -9.04 -4.32
N GLY A 57 1.54 -8.65 -3.83
CA GLY A 57 2.44 -7.75 -4.54
C GLY A 57 2.19 -6.26 -4.32
N GLY A 58 1.35 -5.87 -3.37
CA GLY A 58 1.15 -4.46 -3.03
C GLY A 58 -0.20 -4.13 -2.38
N ILE A 59 -0.58 -2.85 -2.46
CA ILE A 59 -1.86 -2.33 -1.96
C ILE A 59 -3.00 -2.79 -2.88
N PRO A 60 -4.06 -3.44 -2.36
CA PRO A 60 -5.13 -3.97 -3.19
C PRO A 60 -5.96 -2.85 -3.84
N ARG A 61 -6.14 -2.95 -5.15
CA ARG A 61 -7.08 -2.15 -5.94
C ARG A 61 -8.53 -2.47 -5.55
N GLY A 62 -9.39 -1.48 -5.68
CA GLY A 62 -10.81 -1.58 -5.33
C GLY A 62 -11.08 -1.86 -3.85
N ARG A 63 -10.13 -1.52 -2.96
CA ARG A 63 -10.25 -1.73 -1.51
C ARG A 63 -9.78 -0.52 -0.72
N VAL A 64 -10.23 -0.47 0.53
CA VAL A 64 -9.74 0.49 1.52
C VAL A 64 -8.53 -0.10 2.26
N THR A 65 -7.46 0.69 2.38
CA THR A 65 -6.27 0.39 3.18
C THR A 65 -6.10 1.46 4.24
N GLU A 66 -5.77 1.07 5.48
CA GLU A 66 -5.38 2.02 6.53
C GLU A 66 -3.89 1.88 6.83
N ILE A 67 -3.14 2.98 6.76
CA ILE A 67 -1.74 3.07 7.19
C ILE A 67 -1.72 3.93 8.45
N TYR A 68 -1.27 3.36 9.57
CA TYR A 68 -1.27 4.06 10.85
C TYR A 68 0.00 3.82 11.65
N GLY A 69 0.26 4.67 12.63
CA GLY A 69 1.46 4.58 13.47
C GLY A 69 1.78 5.89 14.18
N PRO A 70 2.88 5.92 14.95
CA PRO A 70 3.36 7.12 15.60
C PRO A 70 3.67 8.24 14.59
N GLU A 71 3.88 9.45 15.10
CA GLU A 71 4.43 10.55 14.32
C GLU A 71 5.82 10.20 13.75
N SER A 72 6.15 10.74 12.58
CA SER A 72 7.44 10.51 11.92
C SER A 72 7.80 9.03 11.68
N ALA A 73 6.79 8.14 11.61
CA ALA A 73 6.97 6.73 11.29
C ALA A 73 7.05 6.44 9.77
N GLY A 74 6.93 7.47 8.91
CA GLY A 74 6.98 7.33 7.45
C GLY A 74 5.64 7.02 6.77
N LYS A 75 4.51 7.32 7.42
CA LYS A 75 3.15 7.03 6.90
C LYS A 75 2.89 7.74 5.56
N SER A 76 3.06 9.06 5.52
CA SER A 76 2.87 9.85 4.31
C SER A 76 3.92 9.50 3.25
N THR A 77 5.17 9.21 3.64
CA THR A 77 6.19 8.70 2.72
C THR A 77 5.77 7.41 2.04
N LEU A 78 5.27 6.41 2.80
CA LEU A 78 4.80 5.15 2.22
C LEU A 78 3.61 5.39 1.27
N ALA A 79 2.64 6.21 1.67
CA ALA A 79 1.50 6.51 0.81
C ALA A 79 1.90 7.25 -0.48
N GLN A 80 2.86 8.18 -0.39
CA GLN A 80 3.42 8.87 -1.54
C GLN A 80 4.19 7.92 -2.47
N HIS A 81 4.90 6.91 -1.93
CA HIS A 81 5.48 5.86 -2.78
C HIS A 81 4.43 5.05 -3.53
N VAL A 82 3.31 4.70 -2.88
CA VAL A 82 2.20 4.00 -3.57
C VAL A 82 1.63 4.88 -4.69
N ILE A 83 1.49 6.19 -4.46
CA ILE A 83 1.07 7.14 -5.50
C ILE A 83 2.07 7.19 -6.66
N ALA A 84 3.37 7.24 -6.36
CA ALA A 84 4.42 7.22 -7.38
C ALA A 84 4.40 5.92 -8.20
N GLN A 85 4.19 4.77 -7.57
CA GLN A 85 4.05 3.48 -8.29
C GLN A 85 2.78 3.47 -9.15
N ALA A 86 1.64 3.93 -8.63
CA ALA A 86 0.41 4.03 -9.42
C ALA A 86 0.58 4.91 -10.67
N GLN A 87 1.31 6.03 -10.57
CA GLN A 87 1.62 6.87 -11.73
C GLN A 87 2.60 6.20 -12.71
N ARG A 88 3.58 5.46 -12.22
CA ARG A 88 4.50 4.68 -13.07
C ARG A 88 3.76 3.65 -13.92
N ASP A 89 2.70 3.07 -13.36
CA ASP A 89 1.80 2.15 -14.07
C ASP A 89 0.84 2.87 -15.04
N GLY A 90 1.00 4.19 -15.23
CA GLY A 90 0.14 5.02 -16.07
C GLY A 90 -1.21 5.40 -15.44
N GLY A 91 -1.38 5.14 -14.15
CA GLY A 91 -2.62 5.42 -13.41
C GLY A 91 -2.77 6.88 -12.99
N ALA A 92 -4.02 7.32 -12.87
CA ALA A 92 -4.35 8.65 -12.36
C ALA A 92 -4.52 8.62 -10.83
N VAL A 93 -4.06 9.67 -10.16
CA VAL A 93 -3.90 9.68 -8.70
C VAL A 93 -4.41 10.96 -8.07
N ALA A 94 -4.89 10.85 -6.83
CA ALA A 94 -5.32 12.00 -6.04
C ALA A 94 -4.82 11.95 -4.59
N TYR A 95 -4.53 13.13 -4.04
CA TYR A 95 -4.11 13.33 -2.67
C TYR A 95 -5.04 14.34 -1.98
N ILE A 96 -5.76 13.89 -0.97
CA ILE A 96 -6.61 14.72 -0.12
C ILE A 96 -5.80 15.07 1.13
N ASP A 97 -5.18 16.24 1.09
CA ASP A 97 -4.30 16.78 2.12
C ASP A 97 -5.12 17.62 3.11
N VAL A 98 -5.63 16.94 4.14
CA VAL A 98 -6.37 17.55 5.26
C VAL A 98 -5.43 18.08 6.33
N GLU A 99 -4.19 17.57 6.40
CA GLU A 99 -3.15 18.09 7.31
C GLU A 99 -2.43 19.34 6.77
N HIS A 100 -2.67 19.72 5.51
CA HIS A 100 -1.97 20.82 4.82
C HIS A 100 -0.44 20.69 4.89
N ALA A 101 0.06 19.45 4.80
CA ALA A 101 1.45 19.10 5.09
C ALA A 101 2.19 18.52 3.87
N LEU A 102 1.55 18.43 2.70
CA LEU A 102 2.19 17.91 1.50
C LEU A 102 3.23 18.90 0.95
N ASP A 103 4.49 18.46 0.87
CA ASP A 103 5.59 19.21 0.25
C ASP A 103 5.80 18.74 -1.20
N PRO A 104 5.54 19.59 -2.22
CA PRO A 104 5.73 19.22 -3.62
C PRO A 104 7.16 18.83 -3.98
N SER A 105 8.17 19.45 -3.35
CA SER A 105 9.57 19.14 -3.63
C SER A 105 9.94 17.74 -3.14
N TYR A 106 9.45 17.38 -1.95
CA TYR A 106 9.61 16.04 -1.41
C TYR A 106 8.86 15.01 -2.27
N ALA A 107 7.63 15.31 -2.70
CA ALA A 107 6.86 14.43 -3.58
C ALA A 107 7.60 14.13 -4.91
N GLN A 108 8.19 15.15 -5.53
CA GLN A 108 9.02 14.99 -6.73
C GLN A 108 10.25 14.10 -6.47
N ASP A 109 10.94 14.30 -5.34
CA ASP A 109 12.08 13.46 -4.95
C ASP A 109 11.69 11.98 -4.80
N LEU A 110 10.44 11.69 -4.42
CA LEU A 110 9.89 10.32 -4.33
C LEU A 110 9.47 9.74 -5.69
N GLY A 111 9.55 10.54 -6.77
CA GLY A 111 9.19 10.15 -8.12
C GLY A 111 7.71 10.34 -8.47
N ILE A 112 6.99 11.20 -7.74
CA ILE A 112 5.63 11.60 -8.09
C ILE A 112 5.70 12.65 -9.21
N ASN A 113 4.94 12.44 -10.29
CA ASN A 113 4.66 13.50 -11.25
C ASN A 113 3.65 14.47 -10.63
N THR A 114 4.14 15.60 -10.13
CA THR A 114 3.31 16.62 -9.47
C THR A 114 2.44 17.43 -10.42
N GLU A 115 2.73 17.43 -11.72
CA GLU A 115 1.90 18.14 -12.72
C GLU A 115 0.55 17.43 -12.91
N ASP A 116 0.55 16.10 -12.84
CA ASP A 116 -0.64 15.26 -13.02
C ASP A 116 -1.27 14.79 -11.70
N LEU A 117 -0.69 15.16 -10.54
CA LEU A 117 -1.25 14.82 -9.23
C LEU A 117 -2.44 15.72 -8.91
N LEU A 118 -3.63 15.13 -8.75
CA LEU A 118 -4.79 15.86 -8.23
C LEU A 118 -4.64 16.09 -6.73
N ILE A 119 -4.62 17.35 -6.29
CA ILE A 119 -4.54 17.71 -4.88
C ILE A 119 -5.83 18.39 -4.44
N SER A 120 -6.34 18.03 -3.27
CA SER A 120 -7.44 18.70 -2.61
C SER A 120 -7.06 19.04 -1.17
N GLN A 121 -7.30 20.29 -0.77
CA GLN A 121 -7.12 20.78 0.60
C GLN A 121 -8.49 21.23 1.14
N PRO A 122 -9.28 20.29 1.68
CA PRO A 122 -10.65 20.56 2.12
C PRO A 122 -10.69 21.26 3.49
N ASP A 123 -11.70 22.09 3.70
CA ASP A 123 -11.94 22.82 4.94
C ASP A 123 -12.61 21.95 6.02
N THR A 124 -13.33 20.89 5.62
CA THR A 124 -14.11 20.04 6.53
C THR A 124 -13.95 18.55 6.22
N GLY A 125 -14.15 17.70 7.23
CA GLY A 125 -14.13 16.25 7.08
C GLY A 125 -15.23 15.74 6.12
N GLU A 126 -16.42 16.35 6.12
CA GLU A 126 -17.48 16.05 5.17
C GLU A 126 -17.02 16.31 3.74
N GLN A 127 -16.49 17.51 3.47
CA GLN A 127 -16.01 17.90 2.14
C GLN A 127 -14.91 16.96 1.64
N ALA A 128 -13.95 16.62 2.50
CA ALA A 128 -12.87 15.68 2.16
C ALA A 128 -13.42 14.33 1.68
N LEU A 129 -14.41 13.79 2.40
CA LEU A 129 -15.01 12.49 2.08
C LEU A 129 -15.95 12.55 0.87
N GLU A 130 -16.63 13.68 0.64
CA GLU A 130 -17.43 13.92 -0.56
C GLU A 130 -16.57 14.04 -1.82
N ILE A 131 -15.43 14.72 -1.74
CA ILE A 131 -14.44 14.79 -2.81
C ILE A 131 -13.89 13.40 -3.12
N CYS A 132 -13.49 12.64 -2.08
CA CYS A 132 -13.09 11.24 -2.24
C CYS A 132 -14.17 10.42 -2.97
N GLU A 133 -15.44 10.56 -2.56
CA GLU A 133 -16.55 9.84 -3.17
C GLU A 133 -16.80 10.23 -4.63
N ALA A 134 -16.68 11.52 -4.97
CA ALA A 134 -16.79 12.01 -6.33
C ALA A 134 -15.66 11.47 -7.23
N LEU A 135 -14.43 11.48 -6.73
CA LEU A 135 -13.25 10.95 -7.44
C LEU A 135 -13.36 9.44 -7.67
N VAL A 136 -13.78 8.66 -6.67
CA VAL A 136 -14.01 7.22 -6.86
C VAL A 136 -15.11 6.99 -7.90
N ARG A 137 -16.24 7.72 -7.81
CA ARG A 137 -17.36 7.56 -8.76
C ARG A 137 -17.02 7.90 -10.20
N SER A 138 -16.02 8.75 -10.44
CA SER A 138 -15.60 9.09 -11.81
C SER A 138 -15.05 7.88 -12.56
N ASN A 139 -14.62 6.84 -11.84
CA ASN A 139 -13.93 5.67 -12.39
C ASN A 139 -12.67 6.02 -13.20
N ALA A 140 -12.10 7.20 -12.94
CA ALA A 140 -10.93 7.73 -13.64
C ALA A 140 -9.71 7.85 -12.73
N ILE A 141 -9.79 7.38 -11.47
CA ILE A 141 -8.71 7.47 -10.48
C ILE A 141 -8.35 6.08 -9.99
N ASP A 142 -7.06 5.75 -10.06
CA ASP A 142 -6.48 4.47 -9.68
C ASP A 142 -6.13 4.41 -8.20
N CYS A 143 -5.62 5.52 -7.65
CA CYS A 143 -5.24 5.61 -6.24
C CYS A 143 -5.62 6.96 -5.61
N ILE A 144 -6.22 6.91 -4.43
CA ILE A 144 -6.55 8.09 -3.62
C ILE A 144 -5.93 7.93 -2.24
N VAL A 145 -5.18 8.93 -1.80
CA VAL A 145 -4.69 9.04 -0.41
C VAL A 145 -5.49 10.11 0.34
N VAL A 146 -5.90 9.81 1.56
CA VAL A 146 -6.51 10.76 2.51
C VAL A 146 -5.58 10.92 3.70
N ASP A 147 -4.94 12.08 3.81
CA ASP A 147 -3.95 12.42 4.84
C ASP A 147 -4.45 13.59 5.71
N SER A 148 -4.97 13.39 6.92
CA SER A 148 -5.18 12.11 7.61
C SER A 148 -6.57 12.06 8.26
N VAL A 149 -6.98 10.86 8.67
CA VAL A 149 -8.26 10.64 9.37
C VAL A 149 -8.37 11.46 10.64
N ALA A 150 -7.25 11.70 11.33
CA ALA A 150 -7.25 12.48 12.56
C ALA A 150 -7.68 13.94 12.31
N ALA A 151 -7.38 14.46 11.11
CA ALA A 151 -7.69 15.83 10.69
C ALA A 151 -9.07 15.95 10.00
N LEU A 152 -9.82 14.86 9.81
CA LEU A 152 -11.19 14.91 9.29
C LEU A 152 -12.16 15.46 10.36
N VAL A 153 -12.08 16.76 10.61
CA VAL A 153 -12.90 17.45 11.61
C VAL A 153 -14.27 17.79 11.00
N PRO A 154 -15.38 17.35 11.60
CA PRO A 154 -16.71 17.66 11.10
C PRO A 154 -17.00 19.17 11.11
N ARG A 155 -17.76 19.67 10.14
CA ARG A 155 -18.10 21.10 10.04
C ARG A 155 -18.66 21.69 11.34
N ALA A 156 -19.54 20.97 12.02
CA ALA A 156 -20.15 21.45 13.26
C ALA A 156 -19.14 21.59 14.42
N GLU A 157 -18.00 20.90 14.37
CA GLU A 157 -16.92 21.04 15.33
C GLU A 157 -16.00 22.22 14.97
N ILE A 158 -15.84 22.53 13.68
CA ILE A 158 -15.08 23.70 13.20
C ILE A 158 -15.83 25.02 13.45
N GLU A 159 -17.16 25.01 13.25
CA GLU A 159 -18.03 26.17 13.49
C GLU A 159 -18.38 26.37 14.98
N GLY A 160 -18.12 25.37 15.82
CA GLY A 160 -18.37 25.40 17.27
C GLY A 160 -17.32 26.20 18.04
N GLU A 161 -17.57 26.42 19.33
CA GLU A 161 -16.62 27.10 20.22
C GLU A 161 -15.63 26.10 20.84
N MET A 162 -14.42 26.58 21.15
CA MET A 162 -13.42 25.77 21.87
C MET A 162 -13.97 25.36 23.24
N GLY A 163 -14.18 24.05 23.44
CA GLY A 163 -14.74 23.49 24.66
C GLY A 163 -16.13 22.87 24.47
N ASP A 164 -16.75 23.06 23.30
CA ASP A 164 -18.01 22.41 22.97
C ASP A 164 -17.87 20.88 22.88
N ALA A 165 -18.86 20.18 23.41
CA ALA A 165 -18.84 18.72 23.49
C ALA A 165 -19.43 18.08 22.22
N HIS A 166 -18.58 17.75 21.25
CA HIS A 166 -18.97 17.05 20.02
C HIS A 166 -18.69 15.53 20.10
N VAL A 167 -19.37 14.84 21.02
CA VAL A 167 -19.09 13.42 21.30
C VAL A 167 -19.38 12.52 20.08
N GLY A 168 -18.32 11.94 19.52
CA GLY A 168 -18.40 10.88 18.52
C GLY A 168 -18.84 11.33 17.12
N LEU A 169 -18.80 12.64 16.83
CA LEU A 169 -19.25 13.19 15.55
C LEU A 169 -18.39 12.66 14.39
N GLN A 170 -17.07 12.71 14.52
CA GLN A 170 -16.12 12.15 13.55
C GLN A 170 -16.35 10.65 13.30
N ALA A 171 -16.61 9.86 14.35
CA ALA A 171 -16.85 8.42 14.21
C ALA A 171 -18.14 8.12 13.42
N ARG A 172 -19.18 8.95 13.58
CA ARG A 172 -20.43 8.85 12.81
C ARG A 172 -20.21 9.23 11.35
N LEU A 173 -19.49 10.31 11.10
CA LEU A 173 -19.10 10.76 9.75
C LEU A 173 -18.37 9.65 8.99
N MET A 174 -17.31 9.10 9.59
CA MET A 174 -16.55 7.98 9.01
C MET A 174 -17.41 6.75 8.74
N SER A 175 -18.31 6.42 9.67
CA SER A 175 -19.23 5.27 9.50
C SER A 175 -20.20 5.45 8.33
N GLN A 176 -20.70 6.67 8.13
CA GLN A 176 -21.61 6.99 7.03
C GLN A 176 -20.86 7.02 5.69
N ALA A 177 -19.71 7.68 5.63
CA ALA A 177 -18.90 7.80 4.43
C ALA A 177 -18.41 6.43 3.93
N LEU A 178 -17.78 5.63 4.80
CA LEU A 178 -17.26 4.32 4.41
C LEU A 178 -18.36 3.35 3.96
N ARG A 179 -19.57 3.45 4.53
CA ARG A 179 -20.73 2.66 4.08
C ARG A 179 -21.12 2.97 2.64
N LYS A 180 -21.03 4.24 2.22
CA LYS A 180 -21.29 4.65 0.83
C LYS A 180 -20.12 4.31 -0.09
N LEU A 181 -18.90 4.60 0.34
CA LEU A 181 -17.68 4.47 -0.45
C LEU A 181 -17.34 3.02 -0.81
N THR A 182 -17.47 2.08 0.12
CA THR A 182 -16.93 0.71 -0.04
C THR A 182 -17.43 0.00 -1.30
N ALA A 183 -18.72 0.11 -1.60
CA ALA A 183 -19.29 -0.53 -2.79
C ALA A 183 -18.84 0.14 -4.10
N THR A 184 -18.66 1.46 -4.09
CA THR A 184 -18.19 2.22 -5.25
C THR A 184 -16.70 1.96 -5.50
N ILE A 185 -15.89 1.95 -4.43
CA ILE A 185 -14.46 1.60 -4.46
C ILE A 185 -14.26 0.23 -5.10
N SER A 186 -15.02 -0.78 -4.67
CA SER A 186 -14.91 -2.12 -5.24
C SER A 186 -15.29 -2.23 -6.71
N ARG A 187 -16.19 -1.37 -7.21
CA ARG A 187 -16.66 -1.40 -8.60
C ARG A 187 -15.70 -0.70 -9.55
N THR A 188 -14.98 0.29 -9.04
CA THR A 188 -14.13 1.20 -9.81
C THR A 188 -12.67 0.80 -9.76
N SER A 189 -12.34 -0.22 -8.98
CA SER A 189 -10.98 -0.70 -8.76
C SER A 189 -10.01 0.38 -8.22
N THR A 190 -10.52 1.51 -7.71
CA THR A 190 -9.69 2.53 -7.06
C THR A 190 -9.12 2.03 -5.74
N ALA A 191 -7.81 2.10 -5.54
CA ALA A 191 -7.18 1.87 -4.24
C ALA A 191 -7.35 3.13 -3.37
N VAL A 192 -8.00 3.01 -2.20
CA VAL A 192 -8.19 4.15 -1.28
C VAL A 192 -7.41 3.92 0.00
N ILE A 193 -6.46 4.82 0.28
CA ILE A 193 -5.56 4.76 1.41
C ILE A 193 -5.93 5.86 2.40
N PHE A 194 -6.22 5.48 3.64
CA PHE A 194 -6.37 6.40 4.75
C PHE A 194 -5.12 6.36 5.61
N ILE A 195 -4.50 7.53 5.80
CA ILE A 195 -3.45 7.70 6.80
C ILE A 195 -4.12 8.00 8.15
N ASN A 196 -3.59 7.41 9.21
CA ASN A 196 -4.11 7.63 10.55
C ASN A 196 -2.98 7.73 11.59
N GLN A 197 -3.27 8.39 12.69
CA GLN A 197 -2.34 8.57 13.80
C GLN A 197 -2.70 7.64 14.96
N LEU A 198 -1.73 7.36 15.83
CA LEU A 198 -2.00 6.74 17.12
C LEU A 198 -2.40 7.81 18.15
N ARG A 199 -3.33 7.43 19.03
CA ARG A 199 -3.71 8.15 20.25
C ARG A 199 -3.76 7.16 21.39
N GLU A 200 -3.67 7.64 22.61
CA GLU A 200 -3.83 6.79 23.81
C GLU A 200 -5.23 6.92 24.38
N LYS A 201 -5.85 5.79 24.71
CA LYS A 201 -7.12 5.78 25.42
C LYS A 201 -6.86 5.95 26.91
N VAL A 202 -7.29 7.08 27.46
CA VAL A 202 -7.22 7.36 28.90
C VAL A 202 -7.97 6.30 29.71
N GLY A 203 -7.37 5.85 30.81
CA GLY A 203 -7.99 4.90 31.75
C GLY A 203 -7.75 3.41 31.44
N VAL A 204 -6.92 3.07 30.44
CA VAL A 204 -6.48 1.69 30.21
C VAL A 204 -5.26 1.39 31.09
N VAL A 205 -5.46 0.61 32.15
CA VAL A 205 -4.39 0.21 33.09
C VAL A 205 -3.77 -1.15 32.72
N PHE A 206 -4.46 -1.95 31.90
CA PHE A 206 -4.01 -3.27 31.45
C PHE A 206 -4.25 -3.45 29.94
N GLY A 207 -3.24 -3.97 29.23
CA GLY A 207 -3.27 -4.15 27.77
C GLY A 207 -2.64 -2.98 26.99
N ASN A 208 -2.84 -2.94 25.67
CA ASN A 208 -2.35 -1.85 24.82
C ASN A 208 -3.33 -0.65 24.87
N PRO A 209 -2.90 0.55 25.34
CA PRO A 209 -3.75 1.75 25.38
C PRO A 209 -3.92 2.42 24.01
N GLU A 210 -3.13 2.04 23.01
CA GLU A 210 -3.11 2.70 21.70
C GLU A 210 -4.39 2.44 20.89
N VAL A 211 -4.95 3.50 20.34
CA VAL A 211 -6.14 3.52 19.50
C VAL A 211 -5.93 4.45 18.30
N THR A 212 -6.80 4.32 17.29
CA THR A 212 -6.79 5.18 16.11
C THR A 212 -8.04 6.07 16.12
N PRO A 213 -7.94 7.37 15.76
CA PRO A 213 -9.07 8.28 15.54
C PRO A 213 -10.07 7.79 14.47
N GLY A 214 -11.23 8.46 14.38
CA GLY A 214 -12.28 8.12 13.41
C GLY A 214 -13.20 6.96 13.80
N GLY A 215 -13.13 6.50 15.06
CA GLY A 215 -13.96 5.42 15.57
C GLY A 215 -13.56 4.03 15.05
N ARG A 216 -14.51 3.09 14.99
CA ARG A 216 -14.24 1.68 14.61
C ARG A 216 -14.49 1.37 13.14
N ALA A 217 -15.17 2.26 12.40
CA ALA A 217 -15.63 1.98 11.04
C ALA A 217 -14.45 1.62 10.11
N LEU A 218 -13.41 2.47 10.07
CA LEU A 218 -12.25 2.25 9.23
C LEU A 218 -11.61 0.88 9.50
N LYS A 219 -11.45 0.50 10.78
CA LYS A 219 -10.92 -0.82 11.15
C LYS A 219 -11.69 -1.99 10.54
N PHE A 220 -13.01 -1.87 10.37
CA PHE A 220 -13.84 -2.92 9.79
C PHE A 220 -13.85 -2.91 8.26
N TYR A 221 -13.96 -1.72 7.66
CA TYR A 221 -14.02 -1.53 6.21
C TYR A 221 -12.67 -1.71 5.51
N SER A 222 -11.54 -1.38 6.15
CA SER A 222 -10.22 -1.62 5.56
C SER A 222 -10.00 -3.11 5.30
N SER A 223 -9.58 -3.45 4.08
CA SER A 223 -9.16 -4.81 3.73
C SER A 223 -7.75 -5.09 4.25
N VAL A 224 -6.89 -4.07 4.20
CA VAL A 224 -5.53 -4.12 4.70
C VAL A 224 -5.35 -3.03 5.77
N ARG A 225 -4.66 -3.36 6.86
CA ARG A 225 -4.22 -2.38 7.86
C ARG A 225 -2.74 -2.58 8.13
N ILE A 226 -1.96 -1.52 7.96
CA ILE A 226 -0.51 -1.53 8.12
C ILE A 226 -0.16 -0.60 9.28
N GLU A 227 0.51 -1.16 10.28
CA GLU A 227 1.09 -0.41 11.38
C GLU A 227 2.57 -0.13 11.06
N LEU A 228 2.93 1.14 10.95
CA LEU A 228 4.32 1.58 10.77
C LEU A 228 4.93 2.03 12.09
N ARG A 229 6.14 1.56 12.38
CA ARG A 229 6.95 2.02 13.51
C ARG A 229 8.41 2.17 13.12
N GLY A 230 9.03 3.25 13.55
CA GLY A 230 10.49 3.39 13.48
C GLY A 230 11.18 2.38 14.40
N ILE A 231 12.25 1.76 13.90
CA ILE A 231 13.10 0.83 14.67
C ILE A 231 14.35 1.56 15.13
N GLU A 232 15.19 1.96 14.17
CA GLU A 232 16.50 2.54 14.42
C GLU A 232 16.78 3.68 13.43
N SER A 233 17.60 4.64 13.88
CA SER A 233 18.06 5.73 13.01
C SER A 233 19.31 5.28 12.25
N ILE A 234 19.28 5.46 10.93
CA ILE A 234 20.43 5.22 10.05
C ILE A 234 21.32 6.46 10.11
N LYS A 235 22.59 6.29 10.48
CA LYS A 235 23.51 7.41 10.71
C LYS A 235 24.79 7.27 9.88
N LYS A 236 25.31 8.40 9.42
CA LYS A 236 26.68 8.54 8.86
C LYS A 236 27.45 9.51 9.73
N GLY A 237 28.30 8.96 10.61
CA GLY A 237 28.91 9.75 11.68
C GLY A 237 27.86 10.26 12.67
N THR A 238 27.75 11.58 12.82
CA THR A 238 26.77 12.25 13.69
C THR A 238 25.44 12.58 13.00
N THR A 239 25.40 12.55 11.66
CA THR A 239 24.23 12.93 10.88
C THR A 239 23.27 11.76 10.72
N VAL A 240 21.98 11.99 10.99
CA VAL A 240 20.90 11.04 10.72
C VAL A 240 20.53 11.10 9.24
N MET A 241 20.79 10.01 8.53
CA MET A 241 20.57 9.89 7.08
C MET A 241 19.18 9.34 6.74
N GLY A 242 18.58 8.60 7.67
CA GLY A 242 17.31 7.93 7.47
C GLY A 242 16.89 7.15 8.72
N ARG A 243 15.92 6.27 8.55
CA ARG A 243 15.36 5.44 9.61
C ARG A 243 14.92 4.10 9.04
N ARG A 244 15.28 3.01 9.73
CA ARG A 244 14.71 1.70 9.46
C ARG A 244 13.31 1.64 10.07
N VAL A 245 12.34 1.19 9.29
CA VAL A 245 10.93 1.15 9.65
C VAL A 245 10.43 -0.28 9.57
N ARG A 246 9.61 -0.66 10.55
CA ARG A 246 8.85 -1.91 10.55
C ARG A 246 7.42 -1.62 10.12
N ALA A 247 6.97 -2.31 9.08
CA ALA A 247 5.58 -2.36 8.65
C ALA A 247 4.95 -3.69 9.10
N LYS A 248 3.98 -3.65 10.01
CA LYS A 248 3.23 -4.81 10.48
C LYS A 248 1.84 -4.85 9.88
N ILE A 249 1.51 -5.93 9.18
CA ILE A 249 0.19 -6.10 8.57
C ILE A 249 -0.76 -6.68 9.61
N VAL A 250 -1.40 -5.80 10.38
CA VAL A 250 -2.31 -6.18 11.48
C VAL A 250 -3.66 -6.70 11.00
N LYS A 251 -4.00 -6.46 9.73
CA LYS A 251 -5.18 -7.00 9.07
C LYS A 251 -4.87 -7.20 7.58
N ASN A 252 -5.21 -8.37 7.05
CA ASN A 252 -5.13 -8.68 5.63
C ASN A 252 -6.35 -9.54 5.26
N LYS A 253 -7.18 -9.07 4.32
CA LYS A 253 -8.33 -9.81 3.76
C LYS A 253 -8.05 -10.41 2.37
N VAL A 254 -6.87 -10.15 1.82
CA VAL A 254 -6.49 -10.55 0.45
C VAL A 254 -5.38 -11.61 0.43
N ALA A 255 -4.62 -11.71 1.52
CA ALA A 255 -3.67 -12.81 1.78
C ALA A 255 -3.51 -13.07 3.29
N ALA A 256 -2.52 -13.88 3.67
CA ALA A 256 -2.23 -14.21 5.05
C ALA A 256 -1.90 -12.94 5.89
N PRO A 257 -2.58 -12.71 7.03
CA PRO A 257 -2.30 -11.58 7.91
C PRO A 257 -1.07 -11.83 8.81
N PHE A 258 -0.67 -10.79 9.56
CA PHE A 258 0.36 -10.82 10.61
C PHE A 258 1.80 -10.99 10.15
N ARG A 259 2.05 -10.88 8.85
CA ARG A 259 3.40 -10.70 8.31
C ARG A 259 3.94 -9.31 8.65
N THR A 260 5.27 -9.21 8.68
CA THR A 260 6.01 -7.97 8.90
C THR A 260 7.02 -7.78 7.79
N ALA A 261 7.25 -6.53 7.40
CA ALA A 261 8.34 -6.13 6.52
C ALA A 261 9.18 -5.06 7.23
N GLU A 262 10.47 -5.02 6.91
CA GLU A 262 11.38 -3.99 7.38
C GLU A 262 12.12 -3.40 6.19
N PHE A 263 12.16 -2.07 6.12
CA PHE A 263 12.81 -1.35 5.04
C PHE A 263 13.33 0.00 5.54
N ASP A 264 14.27 0.57 4.79
CA ASP A 264 14.89 1.85 5.12
C ASP A 264 14.14 3.01 4.45
N ILE A 265 13.83 4.05 5.22
CA ILE A 265 13.36 5.34 4.70
C ILE A 265 14.50 6.37 4.86
N MET A 266 14.98 6.92 3.74
CA MET A 266 16.07 7.88 3.67
C MET A 266 15.54 9.32 3.67
N PHE A 267 16.20 10.19 4.44
CA PHE A 267 15.90 11.64 4.49
C PHE A 267 16.81 12.45 3.57
N THR A 268 17.89 11.82 3.09
CA THR A 268 18.86 12.40 2.17
C THR A 268 18.75 11.75 0.80
N PRO A 269 19.04 12.47 -0.30
CA PRO A 269 18.94 11.92 -1.65
C PRO A 269 19.79 10.65 -1.88
N PRO A 270 19.25 9.63 -2.56
CA PRO A 270 17.84 9.50 -2.97
C PRO A 270 16.92 9.34 -1.75
N ARG A 271 15.91 10.22 -1.63
CA ARG A 271 14.99 10.26 -0.48
C ARG A 271 13.91 9.19 -0.62
N GLY A 272 13.30 8.83 0.50
CA GLY A 272 12.20 7.86 0.53
C GLY A 272 12.65 6.42 0.82
N ILE A 273 11.80 5.46 0.47
CA ILE A 273 12.06 4.03 0.63
C ILE A 273 13.25 3.65 -0.25
N SER A 274 14.28 3.06 0.38
CA SER A 274 15.48 2.62 -0.32
C SER A 274 15.27 1.26 -0.98
N ARG A 275 14.89 1.26 -2.26
CA ARG A 275 14.74 0.06 -3.10
C ARG A 275 15.96 -0.85 -3.04
N THR A 276 17.16 -0.30 -3.21
CA THR A 276 18.40 -1.08 -3.18
C THR A 276 18.70 -1.68 -1.82
N ALA A 277 18.41 -0.97 -0.72
CA ALA A 277 18.58 -1.53 0.62
C ALA A 277 17.63 -2.70 0.88
N ASP A 278 16.38 -2.56 0.45
CA ASP A 278 15.34 -3.56 0.59
C ASP A 278 15.72 -4.85 -0.15
N VAL A 279 16.20 -4.73 -1.40
CA VAL A 279 16.64 -5.86 -2.23
C VAL A 279 17.88 -6.55 -1.65
N VAL A 280 18.85 -5.81 -1.14
CA VAL A 280 20.06 -6.41 -0.53
C VAL A 280 19.70 -7.20 0.71
N ASP A 281 18.85 -6.65 1.58
CA ASP A 281 18.45 -7.33 2.82
C ASP A 281 17.63 -8.57 2.51
N LEU A 282 16.61 -8.44 1.66
CA LEU A 282 15.73 -9.53 1.28
C LEU A 282 16.44 -10.62 0.47
N GLY A 283 17.34 -10.23 -0.45
CA GLY A 283 18.18 -11.15 -1.22
C GLY A 283 19.10 -11.97 -0.32
N ALA A 284 19.63 -11.37 0.74
CA ALA A 284 20.45 -12.10 1.71
C ALA A 284 19.63 -13.02 2.62
N GLU A 285 18.40 -12.63 2.97
CA GLU A 285 17.50 -13.44 3.81
C GLU A 285 16.93 -14.65 3.05
N SER A 286 16.59 -14.49 1.77
CA SER A 286 16.11 -15.56 0.87
C SER A 286 17.22 -16.50 0.39
N GLY A 287 18.47 -16.02 0.38
CA GLY A 287 19.62 -16.77 -0.12
C GLY A 287 19.89 -16.58 -1.61
N ILE A 288 19.11 -15.74 -2.31
CA ILE A 288 19.40 -15.30 -3.68
C ILE A 288 20.74 -14.58 -3.76
N LEU A 289 21.05 -13.75 -2.74
CA LEU A 289 22.36 -13.17 -2.56
C LEU A 289 23.19 -14.04 -1.61
N THR A 290 24.28 -14.60 -2.13
CA THR A 290 25.20 -15.40 -1.34
C THR A 290 26.12 -14.50 -0.53
N LYS A 291 26.22 -14.76 0.78
CA LYS A 291 27.10 -14.05 1.69
C LYS A 291 28.34 -14.88 2.04
N SER A 292 29.51 -14.47 1.57
CA SER A 292 30.81 -15.06 1.92
C SER A 292 31.60 -14.12 2.83
N GLY A 293 31.46 -14.32 4.14
CA GLY A 293 32.00 -13.41 5.14
C GLY A 293 31.30 -12.04 5.08
N ALA A 294 32.03 -10.99 4.68
CA ALA A 294 31.49 -9.65 4.49
C ALA A 294 31.05 -9.38 3.04
N PHE A 295 31.30 -10.30 2.10
CA PHE A 295 31.02 -10.06 0.68
C PHE A 295 29.64 -10.60 0.28
N TYR A 296 28.96 -9.83 -0.56
CA TYR A 296 27.69 -10.19 -1.20
C TYR A 296 27.96 -10.53 -2.66
N SER A 297 27.31 -11.59 -3.16
CA SER A 297 27.38 -12.02 -4.55
C SER A 297 26.00 -12.45 -5.05
N TYR A 298 25.71 -12.22 -6.33
CA TYR A 298 24.53 -12.70 -7.05
C TYR A 298 25.02 -13.68 -8.13
N GLY A 299 24.72 -14.98 -7.95
CA GLY A 299 25.42 -16.03 -8.69
C GLY A 299 26.94 -15.93 -8.49
N ASP A 300 27.68 -15.87 -9.60
CA ASP A 300 29.14 -15.69 -9.58
C ASP A 300 29.57 -14.21 -9.53
N LEU A 301 28.64 -13.26 -9.70
CA LEU A 301 28.95 -11.85 -9.71
C LEU A 301 29.05 -11.29 -8.29
N ARG A 302 30.22 -10.75 -7.95
CA ARG A 302 30.45 -10.10 -6.65
C ARG A 302 29.93 -8.66 -6.67
N ILE A 303 28.91 -8.39 -5.87
CA ILE A 303 28.22 -7.08 -5.87
C ILE A 303 28.79 -6.09 -4.84
N GLY A 304 29.50 -6.55 -3.80
CA GLY A 304 30.15 -5.61 -2.88
C GLY A 304 30.64 -6.21 -1.56
N GLN A 305 31.44 -5.42 -0.83
CA GLN A 305 31.87 -5.73 0.54
C GLN A 305 31.01 -4.96 1.56
N GLY A 306 30.12 -5.68 2.23
CA GLY A 306 29.17 -5.11 3.17
C GLY A 306 27.95 -4.50 2.48
N ARG A 307 26.91 -4.25 3.29
CA ARG A 307 25.59 -3.80 2.85
C ARG A 307 25.63 -2.49 2.07
N GLU A 308 26.37 -1.49 2.55
CA GLU A 308 26.40 -0.17 1.90
C GLU A 308 27.13 -0.19 0.54
N ALA A 309 28.16 -1.03 0.38
CA ALA A 309 28.81 -1.19 -0.92
C ALA A 309 27.90 -1.91 -1.93
N ALA A 310 27.19 -2.97 -1.49
CA ALA A 310 26.22 -3.66 -2.33
C ALA A 310 25.07 -2.73 -2.76
N LYS A 311 24.56 -1.89 -1.84
CA LYS A 311 23.55 -0.87 -2.16
C LYS A 311 24.01 0.12 -3.23
N ALA A 312 25.24 0.61 -3.11
CA ALA A 312 25.82 1.54 -4.08
C ALA A 312 25.97 0.87 -5.45
N PHE A 313 26.47 -0.37 -5.49
CA PHE A 313 26.59 -1.14 -6.71
C PHE A 313 25.25 -1.33 -7.42
N LEU A 314 24.19 -1.75 -6.72
CA LEU A 314 22.86 -1.92 -7.31
C LEU A 314 22.22 -0.61 -7.75
N TYR A 315 22.58 0.51 -7.12
CA TYR A 315 22.12 1.84 -7.54
C TYR A 315 22.73 2.25 -8.88
N GLU A 316 23.97 1.84 -9.14
CA GLU A 316 24.68 2.10 -10.39
C GLU A 316 24.35 1.09 -11.49
N ASN A 317 23.85 -0.11 -11.13
CA ASN A 317 23.53 -1.21 -12.05
C ASN A 317 22.06 -1.64 -11.90
N LEU A 318 21.16 -0.86 -12.51
CA LEU A 318 19.70 -1.05 -12.38
C LEU A 318 19.19 -2.35 -13.02
N ASP A 319 19.85 -2.84 -14.06
CA ASP A 319 19.54 -4.10 -14.72
C ASP A 319 19.74 -5.30 -13.79
N ILE A 320 20.84 -5.31 -13.03
CA ILE A 320 21.10 -6.34 -12.01
C ILE A 320 20.11 -6.22 -10.86
N LEU A 321 19.79 -4.98 -10.42
CA LEU A 321 18.76 -4.75 -9.41
C LEU A 321 17.42 -5.35 -9.83
N GLU A 322 16.99 -5.10 -11.07
CA GLU A 322 15.73 -5.63 -11.62
C GLU A 322 15.74 -7.15 -11.76
N ALA A 323 16.87 -7.76 -12.16
CA ALA A 323 17.03 -9.21 -12.19
C ALA A 323 16.86 -9.84 -10.81
N ILE A 324 17.51 -9.29 -9.79
CA ILE A 324 17.39 -9.79 -8.40
C ILE A 324 15.95 -9.60 -7.89
N GLU A 325 15.31 -8.46 -8.16
CA GLU A 325 13.91 -8.24 -7.77
C GLU A 325 12.95 -9.23 -8.44
N ARG A 326 13.19 -9.55 -9.71
CA ARG A 326 12.43 -10.56 -10.44
C ARG A 326 12.55 -11.93 -9.78
N ASP A 327 13.76 -12.37 -9.46
CA ASP A 327 13.98 -13.66 -8.81
C ASP A 327 13.31 -13.70 -7.42
N LEU A 328 13.42 -12.61 -6.66
CA LEU A 328 12.76 -12.45 -5.36
C LEU A 328 11.22 -12.53 -5.47
N ARG A 329 10.64 -11.90 -6.49
CA ARG A 329 9.19 -11.97 -6.75
C ARG A 329 8.76 -13.38 -7.14
N LEU A 330 9.53 -14.07 -7.98
CA LEU A 330 9.27 -15.45 -8.38
C LEU A 330 9.31 -16.40 -7.19
N GLU A 331 10.33 -16.29 -6.34
CA GLU A 331 10.45 -17.09 -5.12
C GLU A 331 9.28 -16.85 -4.16
N ALA A 332 8.84 -15.60 -4.04
CA ALA A 332 7.68 -15.23 -3.23
C ALA A 332 6.32 -15.63 -3.84
N GLY A 333 6.29 -16.13 -5.08
CA GLY A 333 5.06 -16.47 -5.80
C GLY A 333 4.23 -15.25 -6.22
N LEU A 334 4.88 -14.10 -6.40
CA LEU A 334 4.25 -12.86 -6.88
C LEU A 334 4.28 -12.79 -8.41
N PRO A 335 3.32 -12.05 -9.03
CA PRO A 335 3.39 -11.77 -10.46
C PRO A 335 4.65 -10.97 -10.80
N VAL A 336 5.21 -11.26 -11.96
CA VAL A 336 6.37 -10.55 -12.53
C VAL A 336 5.88 -9.84 -13.78
N GLU A 337 6.27 -8.58 -13.96
CA GLU A 337 6.01 -7.85 -15.20
C GLU A 337 6.89 -8.39 -16.34
N ASP A 338 6.28 -8.73 -17.47
CA ASP A 338 6.95 -9.31 -18.65
C ASP A 338 7.77 -8.28 -19.47
N SER A 339 8.06 -7.09 -18.94
CA SER A 339 8.74 -6.02 -19.67
C SER A 339 10.24 -6.25 -19.94
N ALA A 340 10.80 -7.41 -19.59
CA ALA A 340 12.24 -7.65 -19.53
C ALA A 340 12.75 -8.82 -20.41
N GLU A 341 12.25 -8.98 -21.64
CA GLU A 341 12.99 -9.74 -22.66
C GLU A 341 14.34 -9.07 -23.03
N ALA A 342 14.57 -7.81 -22.63
CA ALA A 342 15.82 -7.07 -22.86
C ALA A 342 16.88 -7.18 -21.73
N ALA A 343 16.51 -7.61 -20.52
CA ALA A 343 17.45 -7.69 -19.38
C ALA A 343 18.26 -9.00 -19.34
N GLY A 344 17.78 -10.06 -20.01
CA GLY A 344 18.52 -11.33 -20.11
C GLY A 344 19.87 -11.18 -20.81
N ASP A 345 19.92 -10.37 -21.87
CA ASP A 345 21.15 -10.10 -22.64
C ASP A 345 22.17 -9.24 -21.85
N SER A 346 21.71 -8.34 -20.96
CA SER A 346 22.62 -7.48 -20.18
C SER A 346 23.25 -8.24 -19.00
N VAL A 347 22.50 -9.15 -18.36
CA VAL A 347 23.02 -10.00 -17.29
C VAL A 347 24.09 -10.97 -17.81
N GLU A 348 23.89 -11.61 -18.97
CA GLU A 348 24.94 -12.43 -19.60
C GLU A 348 26.19 -11.61 -19.93
N THR A 349 26.02 -10.37 -20.39
CA THR A 349 27.14 -9.47 -20.73
C THR A 349 27.90 -9.00 -19.48
N ALA A 350 27.21 -8.68 -18.39
CA ALA A 350 27.82 -8.27 -17.11
C ALA A 350 28.53 -9.43 -16.41
N MET A 351 27.95 -10.64 -16.45
CA MET A 351 28.58 -11.86 -15.93
C MET A 351 29.83 -12.24 -16.74
N ALA A 352 29.84 -12.01 -18.06
CA ALA A 352 31.01 -12.23 -18.89
C ALA A 352 32.15 -11.22 -18.64
N ALA A 353 31.83 -9.98 -18.25
CA ALA A 353 32.82 -8.93 -17.97
C ALA A 353 33.50 -9.05 -16.59
N GLY A 354 32.84 -9.69 -15.60
CA GLY A 354 33.36 -9.87 -14.25
C GLY A 354 34.31 -11.08 -14.06
N GLY A 355 34.49 -11.90 -15.10
CA GLY A 355 35.29 -13.13 -15.07
C GLY A 355 36.74 -12.99 -15.56
N ALA A 356 37.25 -11.77 -15.78
CA ALA A 356 38.60 -11.50 -16.29
C ALA A 356 39.58 -10.99 -15.23
#